data_AF-A0A964UNB3-F1
#
_entry.id   AF-A0A964UNB3-F1
#
_cell.length_a   1.000
_cell.length_b   1.000
_cell.length_c   1.000
_cell.angle_alpha   90.00
_cell.angle_beta   90.00
_cell.angle_gamma   90.00
#
_symmetry.space_group_name_H-M   'P 1'
#
loop_
_entity.id
_entity.type
_entity.pdbx_description
1 polymer ?
#
loop_
_entity_poly.entity_id
_entity_poly.type
_entity_poly.pdbx_seq_one_letter_code
_entity_poly.pdbx_strand_id
1 'polypeptide(L)'
;MSPDPSTVHPLPEHERVVFLKPLVHGSNVEAGDFTYYDDPDGATDFVRRNVLYAYGPERLVIGKYCAIATGTRFLMAGAAHPSMGVSTFPFTMFGGEWTERTLDLVTDMPSRGDTVVGNDVWFGYGATVMPGVRIGDGAVIAAGAMVTAEGLGQQQR
;
A
#
# COMPACT_ATOMS: atom_id res chain seq x y z
N MET A 1 23.96 -18.39 -9.70
CA MET A 1 22.58 -18.31 -10.24
C MET A 1 21.86 -17.21 -9.50
N SER A 2 20.98 -16.48 -10.16
CA SER A 2 20.09 -15.53 -9.49
C SER A 2 19.06 -16.29 -8.62
N PRO A 3 18.56 -15.69 -7.53
CA PRO A 3 17.49 -16.30 -6.74
C PRO A 3 16.21 -16.48 -7.58
N ASP A 4 15.35 -17.42 -7.19
CA ASP A 4 14.02 -17.60 -7.78
C ASP A 4 13.03 -16.60 -7.16
N PRO A 5 12.38 -15.72 -7.94
CA PRO A 5 11.45 -14.71 -7.40
C PRO A 5 10.17 -15.29 -6.79
N SER A 6 9.89 -16.58 -6.97
CA SER A 6 8.80 -17.29 -6.30
C SER A 6 9.17 -17.84 -4.91
N THR A 7 10.46 -17.78 -4.53
CA THR A 7 10.92 -18.22 -3.21
C THR A 7 10.55 -17.20 -2.15
N VAL A 8 9.76 -17.60 -1.14
CA VAL A 8 9.34 -16.70 -0.06
C VAL A 8 10.55 -16.15 0.69
N HIS A 9 11.48 -17.00 1.13
CA HIS A 9 12.71 -16.60 1.84
C HIS A 9 13.94 -16.77 0.95
N PRO A 10 14.34 -15.74 0.18
CA PRO A 10 15.50 -15.84 -0.72
C PRO A 10 16.83 -15.93 0.00
N LEU A 11 16.87 -15.58 1.29
CA LEU A 11 18.03 -15.69 2.18
C LEU A 11 17.69 -16.69 3.31
N PRO A 12 18.05 -17.98 3.19
CA PRO A 12 17.64 -19.01 4.14
C PRO A 12 18.09 -18.76 5.58
N GLU A 13 19.20 -18.03 5.79
CA GLU A 13 19.71 -17.66 7.12
C GLU A 13 19.05 -16.38 7.68
N HIS A 14 18.17 -15.74 6.92
CA HIS A 14 17.53 -14.47 7.25
C HIS A 14 16.03 -14.51 6.99
N GLU A 15 15.28 -15.20 7.86
CA GLU A 15 13.82 -15.36 7.76
C GLU A 15 13.05 -14.02 7.73
N ARG A 16 13.65 -12.95 8.25
CA ARG A 16 13.09 -11.59 8.22
C ARG A 16 12.99 -11.00 6.81
N VAL A 17 13.70 -11.53 5.83
CA VAL A 17 13.68 -11.05 4.43
C VAL A 17 12.80 -11.98 3.59
N VAL A 18 11.80 -11.39 2.93
CA VAL A 18 10.89 -12.13 2.04
C VAL A 18 10.74 -11.46 0.68
N PHE A 19 10.54 -12.25 -0.38
CA PHE A 19 9.97 -11.70 -1.61
C PHE A 19 8.45 -11.56 -1.49
N LEU A 20 7.93 -10.43 -1.98
CA LEU A 20 6.50 -10.11 -1.85
C LEU A 20 5.61 -10.84 -2.85
N LYS A 21 6.09 -11.07 -4.07
CA LYS A 21 5.30 -11.71 -5.13
C LYS A 21 4.57 -12.99 -4.68
N PRO A 22 5.21 -13.99 -4.03
CA PRO A 22 4.52 -15.20 -3.58
C PRO A 22 3.51 -14.97 -2.44
N LEU A 23 3.56 -13.82 -1.75
CA LEU A 23 2.74 -13.53 -0.56
C LEU A 23 1.46 -12.74 -0.87
N VAL A 24 1.38 -12.09 -2.02
CA VAL A 24 0.29 -11.15 -2.35
C VAL A 24 -0.83 -11.76 -3.20
N HIS A 25 -0.70 -13.04 -3.61
CA HIS A 25 -1.71 -13.73 -4.40
C HIS A 25 -3.08 -13.77 -3.71
N GLY A 26 -4.15 -13.49 -4.47
CA GLY A 26 -5.52 -13.51 -3.96
C GLY A 26 -5.92 -12.28 -3.15
N SER A 27 -5.08 -11.24 -3.10
CA SER A 27 -5.39 -9.93 -2.53
C SER A 27 -5.55 -8.85 -3.62
N ASN A 28 -5.88 -7.62 -3.24
CA ASN A 28 -5.82 -6.45 -4.11
C ASN A 28 -4.41 -5.83 -4.22
N VAL A 29 -3.37 -6.62 -3.91
CA VAL A 29 -1.97 -6.21 -3.95
C VAL A 29 -1.26 -6.98 -5.05
N GLU A 30 -0.44 -6.27 -5.83
CA GLU A 30 0.46 -6.84 -6.81
C GLU A 30 1.89 -6.41 -6.51
N ALA A 31 2.83 -7.35 -6.64
CA ALA A 31 4.25 -7.09 -6.45
C ALA A 31 5.06 -7.72 -7.59
N GLY A 32 5.95 -6.92 -8.18
CA GLY A 32 6.89 -7.36 -9.20
C GLY A 32 7.94 -8.33 -8.66
N ASP A 33 8.59 -9.05 -9.58
CA ASP A 33 9.71 -9.93 -9.25
C ASP A 33 10.80 -9.20 -8.46
N PHE A 34 11.41 -9.93 -7.51
CA PHE A 34 12.54 -9.48 -6.69
C PHE A 34 12.28 -8.31 -5.74
N THR A 35 11.05 -7.78 -5.71
CA THR A 35 10.65 -6.83 -4.67
C THR A 35 10.57 -7.55 -3.33
N TYR A 36 11.31 -7.04 -2.35
CA TYR A 36 11.45 -7.66 -1.05
C TYR A 36 10.97 -6.77 0.09
N TYR A 37 10.61 -7.42 1.19
CA TYR A 37 10.29 -6.79 2.47
C TYR A 37 11.18 -7.37 3.56
N ASP A 38 11.68 -6.51 4.44
CA ASP A 38 12.45 -6.88 5.62
C ASP A 38 11.66 -6.51 6.90
N ASP A 39 11.28 -7.51 7.71
CA ASP A 39 10.62 -7.31 8.99
C ASP A 39 10.96 -8.43 9.99
N PRO A 40 11.49 -8.10 11.18
CA PRO A 40 11.89 -9.11 12.16
C PRO A 40 10.71 -9.79 12.87
N ASP A 41 9.51 -9.21 12.83
CA ASP A 41 8.37 -9.63 13.64
C ASP A 41 7.31 -10.40 12.82
N GLY A 42 7.37 -10.35 11.48
CA GLY A 42 6.37 -11.01 10.64
C GLY A 42 6.37 -10.50 9.20
N ALA A 43 7.45 -10.79 8.47
CA ALA A 43 7.62 -10.41 7.08
C ALA A 43 6.60 -11.09 6.14
N THR A 44 6.20 -12.32 6.44
CA THR A 44 5.20 -13.09 5.65
C THR A 44 3.78 -12.54 5.76
N ASP A 45 3.50 -11.71 6.77
CA ASP A 45 2.20 -11.08 7.03
C ASP A 45 2.03 -9.71 6.33
N PHE A 46 2.84 -9.41 5.30
CA PHE A 46 2.92 -8.09 4.66
C PHE A 46 1.54 -7.49 4.31
N VAL A 47 0.68 -8.24 3.62
CA VAL A 47 -0.65 -7.74 3.23
C VAL A 47 -1.46 -7.29 4.44
N ARG A 48 -1.44 -8.08 5.53
CA ARG A 48 -2.20 -7.80 6.75
C ARG A 48 -1.62 -6.65 7.58
N ARG A 49 -0.28 -6.55 7.66
CA ARG A 49 0.43 -5.61 8.56
C ARG A 49 0.79 -4.28 7.90
N ASN A 50 0.98 -4.28 6.58
CA ASN A 50 1.54 -3.15 5.84
C ASN A 50 0.54 -2.53 4.87
N VAL A 51 -0.52 -3.23 4.48
CA VAL A 51 -1.56 -2.69 3.58
C VAL A 51 -2.85 -2.47 4.38
N LEU A 52 -3.12 -1.23 4.74
CA LEU A 52 -4.17 -0.86 5.68
C LEU A 52 -5.39 -0.31 4.95
N TYR A 53 -6.59 -0.62 5.47
CA TYR A 53 -7.87 -0.13 4.95
C TYR A 53 -8.19 -0.55 3.50
N ALA A 54 -7.69 -1.71 3.09
CA ALA A 54 -7.84 -2.28 1.75
C ALA A 54 -9.22 -2.93 1.51
N TYR A 55 -10.31 -2.28 1.91
CA TYR A 55 -11.68 -2.80 1.78
C TYR A 55 -12.38 -2.43 0.47
N GLY A 56 -11.83 -1.44 -0.24
CA GLY A 56 -12.36 -0.95 -1.52
C GLY A 56 -11.79 -1.70 -2.73
N PRO A 57 -12.28 -1.37 -3.94
CA PRO A 57 -11.84 -1.99 -5.19
C PRO A 57 -10.42 -1.57 -5.61
N GLU A 58 -9.85 -0.54 -4.99
CA GLU A 58 -8.54 0.01 -5.33
C GLU A 58 -7.41 -0.99 -5.07
N ARG A 59 -6.40 -0.96 -5.94
CA ARG A 59 -5.23 -1.83 -5.89
C ARG A 59 -4.01 -1.11 -5.33
N LEU A 60 -3.13 -1.88 -4.71
CA LEU A 60 -1.74 -1.50 -4.47
C LEU A 60 -0.86 -2.24 -5.48
N VAL A 61 -0.23 -1.50 -6.40
CA VAL A 61 0.64 -2.07 -7.42
C VAL A 61 2.08 -1.66 -7.12
N ILE A 62 2.96 -2.64 -6.91
CA ILE A 62 4.39 -2.41 -6.65
C ILE A 62 5.21 -3.04 -7.78
N GLY A 63 6.10 -2.26 -8.38
CA GLY A 63 6.98 -2.72 -9.44
C GLY A 63 8.03 -3.74 -8.98
N LYS A 64 9.01 -3.98 -9.83
CA LYS A 64 10.09 -4.94 -9.60
C LYS A 64 11.24 -4.31 -8.81
N TYR A 65 12.07 -5.14 -8.20
CA TYR A 65 13.33 -4.72 -7.55
C TYR A 65 13.19 -3.63 -6.46
N CYS A 66 12.02 -3.49 -5.84
CA CYS A 66 11.85 -2.54 -4.75
C CYS A 66 12.41 -3.10 -3.43
N ALA A 67 12.92 -2.20 -2.60
CA ALA A 67 13.44 -2.50 -1.27
C ALA A 67 12.53 -1.86 -0.21
N ILE A 68 11.83 -2.68 0.56
CA ILE A 68 10.85 -2.19 1.55
C ILE A 68 11.33 -2.51 2.96
N ALA A 69 11.67 -1.46 3.71
CA ALA A 69 12.10 -1.62 5.09
C ALA A 69 10.92 -1.81 6.06
N THR A 70 11.24 -2.41 7.22
CA THR A 70 10.31 -2.66 8.33
C THR A 70 9.45 -1.44 8.64
N GLY A 71 8.16 -1.69 8.86
CA GLY A 71 7.22 -0.64 9.28
C GLY A 71 6.72 0.26 8.14
N THR A 72 7.13 0.03 6.90
CA THR A 72 6.53 0.72 5.74
C THR A 72 5.04 0.41 5.66
N ARG A 73 4.18 1.42 5.52
CA ARG A 73 2.72 1.25 5.45
C ARG A 73 2.13 1.90 4.21
N PHE A 74 1.16 1.23 3.62
CA PHE A 74 0.34 1.73 2.52
C PHE A 74 -1.09 1.87 3.04
N LEU A 75 -1.58 3.10 3.12
CA LEU A 75 -2.97 3.36 3.46
C LEU A 75 -3.78 3.35 2.16
N MET A 76 -4.83 2.53 2.12
CA MET A 76 -5.70 2.39 0.97
C MET A 76 -6.96 3.25 1.11
N ALA A 77 -7.71 3.40 0.01
CA ALA A 77 -8.82 4.35 -0.07
C ALA A 77 -9.97 4.07 0.91
N GLY A 78 -10.12 2.85 1.44
CA GLY A 78 -11.12 2.50 2.44
C GLY A 78 -10.96 3.23 3.78
N ALA A 79 -9.86 3.96 4.00
CA ALA A 79 -9.69 4.83 5.16
C ALA A 79 -10.45 6.16 5.03
N ALA A 80 -11.01 6.47 3.86
CA ALA A 80 -11.65 7.76 3.61
C ALA A 80 -12.97 7.88 4.38
N HIS A 81 -13.19 9.08 4.92
CA HIS A 81 -14.44 9.45 5.57
C HIS A 81 -15.20 10.46 4.70
N PRO A 82 -16.54 10.53 4.86
CA PRO A 82 -17.32 11.63 4.31
C PRO A 82 -16.69 12.96 4.73
N SER A 83 -16.44 13.82 3.75
CA SER A 83 -15.85 15.15 3.97
C SER A 83 -16.67 16.27 3.34
N MET A 84 -17.67 15.90 2.53
CA MET A 84 -18.64 16.81 1.94
C MET A 84 -19.88 16.82 2.83
N GLY A 85 -19.95 17.75 3.77
CA GLY A 85 -21.07 17.85 4.71
C GLY A 85 -20.70 18.54 6.02
N VAL A 86 -21.61 18.49 7.00
CA VAL A 86 -21.41 19.10 8.33
C VAL A 86 -20.68 18.20 9.32
N SER A 87 -20.41 16.94 8.97
CA SER A 87 -19.77 15.95 9.83
C SER A 87 -18.94 14.96 9.02
N THR A 88 -17.82 14.52 9.59
CA THR A 88 -16.99 13.41 9.08
C THR A 88 -17.29 12.08 9.75
N PHE A 89 -18.26 12.05 10.68
CA PHE A 89 -18.67 10.84 11.37
C PHE A 89 -19.39 9.89 10.40
N PRO A 90 -18.97 8.62 10.27
CA PRO A 90 -19.53 7.69 9.30
C PRO A 90 -20.81 7.06 9.85
N PHE A 91 -21.90 7.84 9.93
CA PHE A 91 -23.20 7.36 10.42
C PHE A 91 -23.64 6.05 9.73
N THR A 92 -23.34 5.93 8.44
CA THR A 92 -23.61 4.77 7.59
C THR A 92 -23.11 3.44 8.18
N MET A 93 -22.02 3.46 8.96
CA MET A 93 -21.37 2.26 9.50
C MET A 93 -22.08 1.63 10.69
N PHE A 94 -22.99 2.35 11.36
CA PHE A 94 -23.55 1.92 12.66
C PHE A 94 -24.95 1.30 12.57
N GLY A 95 -25.47 1.07 11.36
CA GLY A 95 -26.71 0.32 11.14
C GLY A 95 -28.00 1.13 11.32
N GLY A 96 -29.13 0.45 11.11
CA GLY A 96 -30.47 1.01 11.28
C GLY A 96 -30.79 2.15 10.30
N GLU A 97 -31.65 3.07 10.75
CA GLU A 97 -32.08 4.24 9.97
C GLU A 97 -30.90 5.11 9.50
N TRP A 98 -29.79 5.12 10.24
CA TRP A 98 -28.59 5.87 9.84
C TRP A 98 -28.00 5.33 8.54
N THR A 99 -27.83 4.00 8.41
CA THR A 99 -27.36 3.40 7.15
C THR A 99 -28.31 3.68 6.00
N GLU A 100 -29.61 3.51 6.20
CA GLU A 100 -30.62 3.73 5.15
C GLU A 100 -30.61 5.17 4.60
N ARG A 101 -30.30 6.15 5.45
CA ARG A 101 -30.33 7.58 5.10
C ARG A 101 -29.00 8.18 4.67
N THR A 102 -27.91 7.44 4.79
CA THR A 102 -26.55 7.98 4.55
C THR A 102 -25.69 7.08 3.67
N LEU A 103 -26.29 6.08 3.00
CA LEU A 103 -25.56 5.16 2.12
C LEU A 103 -25.00 5.89 0.89
N ASP A 104 -25.80 6.77 0.31
CA ASP A 104 -25.44 7.65 -0.81
C ASP A 104 -24.20 8.49 -0.52
N LEU A 105 -24.11 9.06 0.70
CA LEU A 105 -22.97 9.88 1.12
C LEU A 105 -21.64 9.13 1.07
N VAL A 106 -21.65 7.80 1.25
CA VAL A 106 -20.46 6.96 1.20
C VAL A 106 -20.21 6.45 -0.22
N THR A 107 -21.26 6.03 -0.94
CA THR A 107 -21.11 5.49 -2.31
C THR A 107 -20.71 6.55 -3.32
N ASP A 108 -21.06 7.81 -3.08
CA ASP A 108 -20.73 8.93 -3.97
C ASP A 108 -19.38 9.57 -3.65
N MET A 109 -18.65 9.06 -2.65
CA MET A 109 -17.33 9.60 -2.31
C MET A 109 -16.34 9.37 -3.46
N PRO A 110 -15.61 10.42 -3.87
CA PRO A 110 -14.59 10.25 -4.90
C PRO A 110 -13.47 9.35 -4.39
N SER A 111 -13.15 8.31 -5.15
CA SER A 111 -11.97 7.48 -4.89
C SER A 111 -10.70 8.24 -5.24
N ARG A 112 -9.63 8.01 -4.47
CA ARG A 112 -8.27 8.44 -4.84
C ARG A 112 -7.59 7.51 -5.84
N GLY A 113 -8.23 6.40 -6.19
CA GLY A 113 -7.72 5.40 -7.11
C GLY A 113 -6.62 4.55 -6.53
N ASP A 114 -5.98 3.78 -7.41
CA ASP A 114 -4.90 2.85 -7.09
C ASP A 114 -3.66 3.58 -6.56
N THR A 115 -2.99 2.97 -5.58
CA THR A 115 -1.64 3.35 -5.17
C THR A 115 -0.64 2.60 -6.05
N VAL A 116 0.24 3.32 -6.74
CA VAL A 116 1.16 2.71 -7.72
C VAL A 116 2.60 3.08 -7.41
N VAL A 117 3.43 2.08 -7.22
CA VAL A 117 4.88 2.19 -7.02
C VAL A 117 5.58 1.62 -8.25
N GLY A 118 6.50 2.39 -8.82
CA GLY A 118 7.36 1.95 -9.91
C GLY A 118 8.35 0.85 -9.51
N ASN A 119 9.37 0.69 -10.33
CA ASN A 119 10.47 -0.26 -10.14
C ASN A 119 11.63 0.41 -9.40
N ASP A 120 12.45 -0.40 -8.74
CA ASP A 120 13.69 0.07 -8.09
C ASP A 120 13.46 1.18 -7.06
N VAL A 121 12.33 1.13 -6.35
CA VAL A 121 12.00 2.10 -5.31
C VAL A 121 12.50 1.60 -3.95
N TRP A 122 13.17 2.47 -3.21
CA TRP A 122 13.64 2.20 -1.86
C TRP A 122 12.78 2.92 -0.82
N PHE A 123 12.15 2.15 0.08
CA PHE A 123 11.44 2.67 1.24
C PHE A 123 12.27 2.50 2.52
N GLY A 124 12.58 3.62 3.16
CA GLY A 124 13.19 3.66 4.48
C GLY A 124 12.24 3.20 5.59
N TYR A 125 12.82 2.85 6.73
CA TYR A 125 12.10 2.37 7.91
C TYR A 125 10.89 3.25 8.27
N GLY A 126 9.72 2.66 8.46
CA GLY A 126 8.53 3.38 8.93
C GLY A 126 7.92 4.38 7.94
N ALA A 127 8.29 4.34 6.64
CA ALA A 127 7.65 5.19 5.64
C ALA A 127 6.14 4.90 5.52
N THR A 128 5.33 5.92 5.25
CA THR A 128 3.87 5.79 5.11
C THR A 128 3.43 6.42 3.78
N VAL A 129 2.70 5.66 2.97
CA VAL A 129 2.18 6.08 1.67
C VAL A 129 0.68 6.28 1.77
N MET A 130 0.20 7.46 1.39
CA MET A 130 -1.22 7.81 1.41
C MET A 130 -1.97 7.21 0.19
N PRO A 131 -3.31 7.07 0.28
CA PRO A 131 -4.11 6.49 -0.80
C PRO A 131 -3.97 7.26 -2.11
N GLY A 132 -3.84 6.53 -3.23
CA GLY A 132 -3.83 7.08 -4.59
C GLY A 132 -2.49 7.69 -5.03
N VAL A 133 -1.45 7.60 -4.20
CA VAL A 133 -0.12 8.13 -4.53
C VAL A 133 0.53 7.29 -5.64
N ARG A 134 1.17 7.97 -6.60
CA ARG A 134 2.04 7.36 -7.60
C ARG A 134 3.50 7.71 -7.32
N ILE A 135 4.35 6.69 -7.18
CA ILE A 135 5.79 6.82 -6.94
C ILE A 135 6.52 6.33 -8.19
N GLY A 136 7.35 7.20 -8.78
CA GLY A 136 8.11 6.88 -9.99
C GLY A 136 9.26 5.89 -9.74
N ASP A 137 9.80 5.34 -10.83
CA ASP A 137 10.93 4.41 -10.78
C ASP A 137 12.18 5.05 -10.14
N GLY A 138 12.98 4.27 -9.40
CA GLY A 138 14.24 4.73 -8.82
C GLY A 138 14.11 5.69 -7.63
N ALA A 139 12.88 5.96 -7.17
CA ALA A 139 12.64 6.89 -6.07
C ALA A 139 13.19 6.34 -4.74
N VAL A 140 13.65 7.26 -3.88
CA VAL A 140 14.06 6.95 -2.51
C VAL A 140 13.14 7.67 -1.55
N ILE A 141 12.42 6.90 -0.72
CA ILE A 141 11.51 7.38 0.30
C ILE A 141 12.23 7.30 1.64
N ALA A 142 12.50 8.46 2.25
CA ALA A 142 13.23 8.55 3.50
C ALA A 142 12.51 7.81 4.65
N ALA A 143 13.27 7.38 5.65
CA ALA A 143 12.72 6.76 6.85
C ALA A 143 11.73 7.72 7.56
N GLY A 144 10.58 7.19 7.97
CA GLY A 144 9.49 7.93 8.63
C GLY A 144 8.76 8.92 7.71
N ALA A 145 9.03 8.96 6.41
CA ALA A 145 8.37 9.89 5.50
C ALA A 145 6.87 9.61 5.39
N MET A 146 6.07 10.67 5.31
CA MET A 146 4.65 10.62 4.95
C MET A 146 4.50 11.08 3.49
N VAL A 147 4.24 10.16 2.58
CA VAL A 147 4.10 10.43 1.16
C VAL A 147 2.64 10.75 0.87
N THR A 148 2.32 12.03 0.66
CA THR A 148 0.94 12.52 0.52
C THR A 148 0.53 12.87 -0.91
N ALA A 149 1.49 12.97 -1.83
CA ALA A 149 1.28 13.35 -3.21
C ALA A 149 2.40 12.79 -4.08
N GLU A 150 2.17 12.78 -5.38
CA GLU A 150 3.22 12.51 -6.36
C GLU A 150 4.35 13.54 -6.21
N GLY A 151 5.60 13.11 -6.38
CA GLY A 151 6.69 14.05 -6.52
C GLY A 151 6.59 14.79 -7.86
N LEU A 152 6.76 16.11 -7.86
CA LEU A 152 6.99 16.91 -9.07
C LEU A 152 8.40 16.59 -9.63
N GLY A 153 8.63 15.35 -10.02
CA GLY A 153 9.91 14.83 -10.51
C GLY A 153 9.80 14.44 -11.97
N GLN A 154 10.13 15.39 -12.85
CA GLN A 154 10.31 15.28 -14.30
C GLN A 154 9.40 14.28 -15.03
N GLN A 155 8.38 14.80 -15.70
CA GLN A 155 7.99 14.26 -17.00
C GLN A 155 9.26 14.18 -17.86
N GLN A 156 9.90 13.01 -17.90
CA GLN A 156 10.97 12.77 -18.84
C GLN A 156 10.34 12.77 -20.24
N ARG A 157 10.93 13.61 -21.09
CA ARG A 157 10.60 13.83 -22.49
C ARG A 157 10.79 12.58 -23.32
#